data_AF-I5BUA3-F1
#
_entry.id   AF-I5BUA3-F1
#
_cell.length_a   1.000
_cell.length_b   1.000
_cell.length_c   1.000
_cell.angle_alpha   90.00
_cell.angle_beta   90.00
_cell.angle_gamma   90.00
#
_symmetry.space_group_name_H-M   'P 1'
#
loop_
_entity.id
_entity.type
_entity.pdbx_description
1 polymer ?
#
loop_
_entity_poly.entity_id
_entity_poly.type
_entity_poly.pdbx_seq_one_letter_code
_entity_poly.pdbx_strand_id
1 'polypeptide(L)'
;MSGFERRRQEAEAHLKMQMMKEMSELMRRTGLPPMVVMREAVRAIGLIYRETAAAHREPACCPCGWRPQEACDLEYLGQALLEASRRPRARDLGGMQVLGTA
;
A
#
# COMPACT_ATOMS: atom_id res chain seq x y z
N MET A 1 3.62 -21.89 -0.91
CA MET A 1 3.80 -20.44 -0.71
C MET A 1 5.14 -20.22 -0.04
N SER A 2 6.02 -19.42 -0.64
CA SER A 2 7.37 -19.21 -0.12
C SER A 2 7.36 -18.35 1.16
N GLY A 3 8.42 -18.46 1.98
CA GLY A 3 8.56 -17.61 3.18
C GLY A 3 8.68 -16.11 2.87
N PHE A 4 9.06 -15.76 1.64
CA PHE A 4 9.05 -14.38 1.16
C PHE A 4 7.63 -13.90 0.83
N GLU A 5 6.85 -14.71 0.11
CA GLU A 5 5.45 -14.41 -0.21
C GLU A 5 4.60 -14.19 1.04
N ARG A 6 4.79 -15.02 2.07
CA ARG A 6 4.10 -14.87 3.36
C ARG A 6 4.41 -13.53 4.03
N ARG A 7 5.70 -13.19 4.15
CA ARG A 7 6.14 -11.90 4.73
C ARG A 7 5.59 -10.71 3.94
N ARG A 8 5.54 -10.81 2.61
CA ARG A 8 4.96 -9.78 1.75
C ARG A 8 3.46 -9.59 2.02
N GLN A 9 2.70 -10.69 2.13
CA GLN A 9 1.26 -10.63 2.44
C GLN A 9 1.00 -10.06 3.83
N GLU A 10 1.78 -10.47 4.84
CA GLU A 10 1.69 -9.94 6.20
C GLU A 10 1.97 -8.43 6.24
N ALA A 11 3.00 -7.98 5.51
CA ALA A 11 3.32 -6.56 5.38
C ALA A 11 2.20 -5.79 4.66
N GLU A 12 1.66 -6.30 3.55
CA GLU A 12 0.55 -5.70 2.82
C GLU A 12 -0.69 -5.54 3.72
N ALA A 13 -1.06 -6.59 4.46
CA ALA A 13 -2.20 -6.57 5.38
C ALA A 13 -2.00 -5.55 6.52
N HIS A 14 -0.80 -5.51 7.11
CA HIS A 14 -0.46 -4.56 8.16
C HIS A 14 -0.54 -3.12 7.66
N LEU A 15 0.08 -2.82 6.52
CA LEU A 15 0.07 -1.48 5.93
C LEU A 15 -1.36 -1.03 5.57
N LYS A 16 -2.15 -1.91 4.95
CA LYS A 16 -3.55 -1.63 4.64
C LYS A 16 -4.35 -1.25 5.88
N MET A 17 -4.21 -2.04 6.97
CA MET A 17 -4.92 -1.77 8.22
C MET A 17 -4.53 -0.41 8.81
N GLN A 18 -3.23 -0.08 8.86
CA GLN A 18 -2.76 1.20 9.38
C GLN A 18 -3.24 2.38 8.53
N MET A 19 -3.15 2.27 7.20
CA MET A 19 -3.63 3.31 6.29
C MET A 19 -5.13 3.52 6.42
N MET A 20 -5.94 2.45 6.52
CA MET A 20 -7.39 2.58 6.74
C MET A 20 -7.72 3.31 8.04
N LYS A 21 -6.98 3.00 9.12
CA LYS A 21 -7.15 3.68 10.42
C LYS A 21 -6.82 5.16 10.31
N GLU A 22 -5.66 5.49 9.75
CA GLU A 22 -5.18 6.87 9.64
C GLU A 22 -6.08 7.71 8.74
N MET A 23 -6.46 7.18 7.57
CA MET A 23 -7.35 7.87 6.65
C MET A 23 -8.73 8.12 7.27
N SER A 24 -9.26 7.16 8.04
CA SER A 24 -10.53 7.32 8.74
C SER A 24 -10.45 8.42 9.80
N GLU A 25 -9.36 8.47 10.55
CA GLU A 25 -9.10 9.54 11.52
C GLU A 25 -8.97 10.90 10.83
N LEU A 26 -8.22 10.98 9.74
CA LEU A 26 -8.01 12.21 8.99
C LEU A 26 -9.33 12.76 8.42
N MET A 27 -10.17 11.89 7.84
CA MET A 27 -11.51 12.28 7.38
C MET A 27 -12.36 12.80 8.54
N ARG A 28 -12.36 12.12 9.70
CA ARG A 28 -13.10 12.60 10.88
C ARG A 28 -12.64 13.97 11.35
N ARG A 29 -11.33 14.19 11.43
CA ARG A 29 -10.73 15.43 11.96
C ARG A 29 -10.88 16.62 11.02
N THR A 30 -10.80 16.39 9.71
CA THR A 30 -10.71 17.46 8.70
C THR A 30 -12.02 17.67 7.94
N GLY A 31 -12.95 16.71 7.97
CA GLY A 31 -14.15 16.73 7.14
C GLY A 31 -13.88 16.53 5.63
N LEU A 32 -12.64 16.22 5.24
CA LEU A 32 -12.28 16.01 3.84
C LEU A 32 -12.93 14.73 3.29
N PRO A 33 -13.38 14.75 2.01
CA PRO A 33 -13.97 13.57 1.40
C PRO A 33 -12.91 12.49 1.07
N PRO A 34 -13.31 11.21 0.96
CA PRO A 34 -12.38 10.09 0.78
C PRO A 34 -11.38 10.26 -0.37
N MET A 35 -11.83 10.78 -1.53
CA MET A 35 -10.95 10.96 -2.69
C MET A 35 -9.89 12.05 -2.49
N VAL A 36 -10.17 13.08 -1.71
CA VAL A 36 -9.17 14.11 -1.36
C VAL A 36 -8.12 13.50 -0.43
N VAL A 37 -8.55 12.74 0.57
CA VAL A 37 -7.62 12.03 1.47
C VAL A 37 -6.77 11.01 0.73
N MET A 38 -7.36 10.24 -0.20
CA MET A 38 -6.62 9.30 -1.06
C MET A 38 -5.57 10.02 -1.91
N ARG A 39 -5.91 11.18 -2.50
CA ARG A 39 -4.97 11.99 -3.27
C ARG A 39 -3.79 12.47 -2.42
N GLU A 40 -4.04 12.97 -1.22
CA GLU A 40 -2.96 13.42 -0.32
C GLU A 40 -2.13 12.23 0.20
N ALA A 41 -2.73 11.06 0.42
CA ALA A 41 -2.00 9.84 0.77
C ALA A 41 -1.04 9.41 -0.36
N VAL A 42 -1.49 9.42 -1.62
CA VAL A 42 -0.63 9.14 -2.78
C VAL A 42 0.48 10.19 -2.91
N ARG A 43 0.17 11.47 -2.67
CA ARG A 43 1.18 12.54 -2.65
C ARG A 43 2.24 12.31 -1.57
N ALA A 44 1.83 11.91 -0.37
CA ALA A 44 2.75 11.58 0.71
C ALA A 44 3.67 10.40 0.35
N ILE A 45 3.13 9.35 -0.29
CA ILE A 45 3.92 8.23 -0.82
C ILE A 45 4.98 8.71 -1.81
N GLY A 46 4.63 9.63 -2.73
CA GLY A 46 5.59 10.22 -3.66
C GLY A 46 6.71 11.02 -2.99
N LEU A 47 6.39 11.75 -1.91
CA LEU A 47 7.40 12.47 -1.11
C LEU A 47 8.35 11.49 -0.41
N ILE A 48 7.79 10.46 0.23
CA ILE A 48 8.56 9.38 0.88
C ILE A 48 9.45 8.68 -0.15
N TYR A 49 8.94 8.38 -1.35
CA TYR A 49 9.73 7.79 -2.42
C TYR A 49 10.94 8.67 -2.75
N ARG A 50 10.72 9.96 -2.98
CA ARG A 50 11.79 10.91 -3.34
C ARG A 50 12.87 10.97 -2.26
N GLU A 51 12.48 11.07 -0.99
CA GLU A 51 13.39 11.09 0.15
C GLU A 51 14.17 9.77 0.28
N THR A 52 13.48 8.64 0.15
CA THR A 52 14.11 7.31 0.16
C THR A 52 15.11 7.19 -0.99
N ALA A 53 14.72 7.57 -2.21
CA ALA A 53 15.58 7.52 -3.38
C ALA A 53 16.82 8.41 -3.23
N ALA A 54 16.67 9.62 -2.68
CA ALA A 54 17.79 10.52 -2.43
C ALA A 54 18.81 9.90 -1.46
N ALA A 55 18.34 9.33 -0.34
CA ALA A 55 19.20 8.66 0.63
C ALA A 55 19.98 7.46 0.06
N HIS A 56 19.48 6.87 -1.04
CA HIS A 56 20.14 5.74 -1.71
C HIS A 56 21.05 6.16 -2.87
N ARG A 57 21.08 7.45 -3.23
CA ARG A 57 21.96 8.03 -4.26
C ARG A 57 23.21 8.71 -3.68
N GLU A 58 23.23 8.99 -2.37
CA GLU A 58 24.37 9.61 -1.70
C GLU A 58 25.61 8.69 -1.66
N PRO A 59 26.83 9.25 -1.51
CA PRO A 59 28.09 8.54 -1.76
C PRO A 59 28.33 7.29 -0.89
N ALA A 60 27.63 7.19 0.24
CA ALA A 60 27.54 5.96 1.02
C ALA A 60 26.41 5.09 0.45
N CYS A 61 26.70 4.36 -0.63
CA CYS A 61 25.76 3.41 -1.24
C CYS A 61 25.12 2.51 -0.17
N CYS A 62 23.80 2.60 0.01
CA CYS A 62 23.07 1.65 0.84
C CYS A 62 23.41 0.22 0.41
N PRO A 63 23.82 -0.68 1.32
CA PRO A 63 24.17 -2.06 0.98
C PRO A 63 22.94 -2.92 0.61
N CYS A 64 21.74 -2.35 0.69
CA CYS A 64 20.47 -3.00 0.37
C CYS A 64 20.32 -3.35 -1.11
N GLY A 65 21.16 -2.82 -2.00
CA GLY A 65 21.20 -3.20 -3.42
C GLY A 65 20.11 -2.57 -4.30
N TRP A 66 19.15 -1.84 -3.72
CA TRP A 66 18.17 -1.06 -4.49
C TRP A 66 18.85 0.16 -5.12
N ARG A 67 18.67 0.33 -6.44
CA ARG A 67 19.16 1.47 -7.21
C ARG A 67 17.95 2.24 -7.77
N PRO A 68 17.61 3.40 -7.21
CA PRO A 68 16.39 4.12 -7.59
C PRO A 68 16.38 4.52 -9.06
N GLN A 69 15.35 4.09 -9.80
CA GLN A 69 15.10 4.44 -11.20
C GLN A 69 13.70 5.04 -11.30
N GLU A 70 13.61 6.36 -11.19
CA GLU A 70 12.34 7.08 -10.97
C GLU A 70 11.21 6.70 -11.93
N ALA A 71 11.48 6.66 -13.23
CA ALA A 71 10.48 6.27 -14.21
C ALA A 71 9.95 4.84 -13.97
N CYS A 72 10.87 3.87 -13.83
CA CYS A 72 10.53 2.46 -13.63
C CYS A 72 9.84 2.22 -12.28
N ASP A 73 10.33 2.86 -11.21
CA ASP A 73 9.80 2.70 -9.86
C ASP A 73 8.37 3.25 -9.76
N LEU A 74 8.12 4.45 -10.31
CA LEU A 74 6.80 5.07 -10.29
C LEU A 74 5.80 4.33 -11.19
N GLU A 75 6.25 3.81 -12.33
CA GLU A 75 5.43 2.93 -13.17
C GLU A 75 5.07 1.64 -12.40
N TYR A 76 6.03 0.99 -11.76
CA TYR A 76 5.82 -0.20 -10.95
C TYR A 76 4.80 0.03 -9.83
N LEU A 77 4.91 1.15 -9.10
CA LEU A 77 3.97 1.52 -8.05
C LEU A 77 2.57 1.80 -8.62
N GLY A 78 2.48 2.47 -9.78
CA GLY A 78 1.22 2.73 -10.47
C GLY A 78 0.51 1.44 -10.91
N GLN A 79 1.26 0.48 -11.47
CA GLN A 79 0.73 -0.83 -11.84
C GLN A 79 0.25 -1.60 -10.61
N ALA A 80 0.99 -1.60 -9.51
CA ALA A 80 0.56 -2.26 -8.27
C ALA A 80 -0.78 -1.69 -7.74
N LEU A 81 -0.97 -0.37 -7.83
CA LEU A 81 -2.23 0.28 -7.47
C LEU A 81 -3.38 -0.17 -8.39
N LEU A 82 -3.15 -0.17 -9.71
CA LEU A 82 -4.14 -0.61 -10.69
C LEU A 82 -4.52 -2.08 -10.49
N GLU A 83 -3.54 -2.96 -10.31
CA GLU A 83 -3.77 -4.38 -10.02
C GLU A 83 -4.60 -4.58 -8.75
N ALA A 84 -4.23 -3.90 -7.66
CA ALA A 84 -4.96 -4.00 -6.39
C ALA A 84 -6.42 -3.52 -6.52
N SER A 85 -6.67 -2.48 -7.33
CA SER A 85 -8.04 -1.97 -7.58
C SER A 85 -8.92 -2.93 -8.37
N ARG A 86 -8.31 -3.83 -9.16
CA ARG A 86 -9.00 -4.79 -10.03
C ARG A 86 -9.18 -6.16 -9.39
N ARG A 87 -8.46 -6.46 -8.30
CA ARG A 87 -8.57 -7.76 -7.62
C ARG A 87 -9.99 -7.94 -7.07
N PRO A 88 -10.71 -9.00 -7.47
CA PRO A 88 -11.99 -9.34 -6.87
C PRO A 88 -11.82 -9.53 -5.36
N ARG A 89 -12.77 -9.04 -4.55
CA ARG A 89 -12.80 -9.36 -3.12
C ARG A 89 -12.84 -10.89 -2.99
N ALA A 90 -11.93 -11.46 -2.20
CA ALA A 90 -11.91 -12.89 -1.95
C ALA A 90 -13.25 -13.34 -1.36
N ARG A 91 -13.92 -14.25 -2.10
CA ARG A 91 -15.19 -14.96 -1.82
C ARG A 91 -16.26 -14.17 -1.06
N ASP A 92 -17.33 -13.85 -1.79
CA ASP A 92 -18.62 -13.43 -1.26
C ASP A 92 -19.04 -14.31 -0.07
N LEU A 93 -19.21 -13.69 1.11
CA LEU A 93 -19.71 -14.34 2.32
C LEU A 93 -21.14 -14.88 2.12
N GLY A 94 -21.87 -14.37 1.11
CA GLY A 94 -23.18 -14.87 0.71
C GLY A 94 -23.18 -16.31 0.18
N GLY A 95 -22.02 -16.83 -0.22
CA GLY A 95 -21.85 -18.22 -0.67
C GLY A 95 -21.28 -19.17 0.40
N MET A 96 -21.01 -18.69 1.61
CA MET A 96 -20.48 -19.53 2.67
C MET A 96 -21.61 -20.28 3.38
N GLN A 97 -21.52 -21.61 3.41
CA GLN A 97 -22.45 -22.43 4.17
C GLN A 97 -22.37 -22.09 5.66
N VAL A 98 -23.49 -21.67 6.25
CA VAL A 98 -23.59 -21.43 7.69
C VAL A 98 -23.54 -22.78 8.41
N LEU A 99 -22.45 -23.02 9.16
CA LEU A 99 -22.22 -24.28 9.90
C LEU A 99 -22.73 -24.24 11.35
N GLY A 100 -23.35 -23.14 11.77
CA GLY A 100 -23.92 -23.00 13.11
C GLY A 100 -25.44 -23.06 13.09
N THR A 101 -26.02 -23.98 13.88
CA THR A 101 -27.44 -23.96 14.26
C THR A 101 -27.52 -23.64 15.75
N ALA A 102 -28.22 -22.56 16.10
CA ALA A 102 -28.53 -22.19 17.48
C ALA A 102 -29.66 -23.06 18.05
#